data_AF-A0A1A3GH66-F1
#
_entry.id   AF-A0A1A3GH66-F1
#
_cell.length_a   1.000
_cell.length_b   1.000
_cell.length_c   1.000
_cell.angle_alpha   90.00
_cell.angle_beta   90.00
_cell.angle_gamma   90.00
#
_symmetry.space_group_name_H-M   'P 1'
#
loop_
_entity.id
_entity.type
_entity.pdbx_description
1 polymer ?
#
loop_
_entity_poly.entity_id
_entity_poly.type
_entity_poly.pdbx_seq_one_letter_code
_entity_poly.pdbx_strand_id
1 'polypeptide(L)'
;MLTEIRIEALGAISAATAEFGRGLTVLTGETGTGKTMVVTSLHLLGGARADPSRVRSGSARAVVEGRFTTTELGDGVSERVDEILEASGADRDDDGSVIAARSVSKDGPSRAYLGGRSVPAKSLATFTTELLALHGQNDQLRLMRPDEQRGALDRYVDVTGLLAKYRKLRDEWLTARRDLIDRRNRARDLAMEADRLQFGLGEIDAVAPEAGEDDALVADIRRLSELDALRDAAQTARAALSGELGDGPVDDATSALDAAAQAKSVLSATDDSVLRALGDRLGEALAVIGDVSGELGDYLSELPSDASTLESKLARQAELRNLTRKYAADIDGVLQWAADARQRLSQLDVSEEALAELQKQVDERHDKVVLAAAEVTKARTKASKSLAKAVTAELAGLAMGGAGFSITVSPLEARADDSAPLTLPDGTAVHAGHDGVDAVEFGFTPHSGSDVLPLAKSASGGELSRVMLALEVVLSASAEGTTMVFDEVDAGVGGRAAVQIGKRLARLARTHQVIVVTHLPQVAAYGDVHLVVESGPKSSRVVRLEDDDRVAELARMLAGLGDTDSGRAHARELLEAAQQEHATP
;
A
#
# COMPACT_ATOMS: atom_id res chain seq x y z
N MET A 1 11.69 -27.67 -19.87
CA MET A 1 12.94 -27.50 -20.64
C MET A 1 12.69 -26.84 -21.99
N LEU A 2 13.65 -26.09 -22.51
CA LEU A 2 13.65 -25.53 -23.86
C LEU A 2 14.18 -26.59 -24.84
N THR A 3 13.42 -26.96 -25.86
CA THR A 3 13.84 -27.98 -26.85
C THR A 3 14.36 -27.35 -28.14
N GLU A 4 13.81 -26.20 -28.52
CA GLU A 4 14.17 -25.50 -29.74
C GLU A 4 14.06 -23.99 -29.53
N ILE A 5 14.97 -23.23 -30.13
CA ILE A 5 14.81 -21.78 -30.34
C ILE A 5 14.98 -21.44 -31.82
N ARG A 6 14.08 -20.60 -32.33
CA ARG A 6 14.14 -20.01 -33.67
C ARG A 6 14.23 -18.51 -33.56
N ILE A 7 15.21 -17.92 -34.24
CA ILE A 7 15.52 -16.50 -34.22
C ILE A 7 15.48 -15.99 -35.65
N GLU A 8 14.70 -14.95 -35.91
CA GLU A 8 14.59 -14.30 -37.21
C GLU A 8 14.84 -12.79 -37.09
N ALA A 9 15.71 -12.27 -37.97
CA ALA A 9 15.99 -10.85 -38.16
C ALA A 9 16.36 -10.07 -36.87
N LEU A 10 17.12 -10.69 -35.96
CA LEU A 10 17.56 -10.08 -34.71
C LEU A 10 19.08 -9.80 -34.73
N GLY A 11 19.46 -8.52 -34.72
CA GLY A 11 20.84 -8.07 -34.74
C GLY A 11 21.62 -8.61 -35.95
N ALA A 12 22.71 -9.34 -35.67
CA ALA A 12 23.53 -10.00 -36.70
C ALA A 12 22.88 -11.28 -37.29
N ILE A 13 21.87 -11.83 -36.63
CA ILE A 13 21.21 -13.08 -37.03
C ILE A 13 20.10 -12.79 -38.06
N SER A 14 20.15 -13.41 -39.23
CA SER A 14 19.05 -13.35 -40.22
C SER A 14 18.01 -14.41 -39.91
N ALA A 15 18.46 -15.64 -39.72
CA ALA A 15 17.69 -16.80 -39.35
C ALA A 15 18.66 -17.76 -38.64
N ALA A 16 18.29 -18.21 -37.45
CA ALA A 16 19.00 -19.25 -36.73
C ALA A 16 17.99 -20.15 -36.05
N THR A 17 18.28 -21.45 -36.05
CA THR A 17 17.52 -22.46 -35.33
C THR A 17 18.52 -23.27 -34.54
N ALA A 18 18.26 -23.46 -33.26
CA ALA A 18 19.09 -24.27 -32.39
C ALA A 18 18.20 -25.24 -31.61
N GLU A 19 18.58 -26.51 -31.64
CA GLU A 19 17.95 -27.58 -30.87
C GLU A 19 18.77 -27.82 -29.61
N PHE A 20 18.09 -27.93 -28.48
CA PHE A 20 18.70 -28.16 -27.18
C PHE A 20 18.28 -29.53 -26.64
N GLY A 21 19.26 -30.27 -26.13
CA GLY A 21 19.03 -31.52 -25.41
C GLY A 21 19.03 -31.32 -23.89
N ARG A 22 18.83 -32.41 -23.15
CA ARG A 22 19.18 -32.45 -21.72
C ARG A 22 20.70 -32.29 -21.55
N GLY A 23 21.13 -31.97 -20.34
CA GLY A 23 22.55 -31.84 -20.01
C GLY A 23 23.11 -30.44 -20.30
N LEU A 24 24.42 -30.39 -20.52
CA LEU A 24 25.19 -29.17 -20.73
C LEU A 24 25.31 -28.88 -22.22
N THR A 25 24.61 -27.87 -22.71
CA THR A 25 24.83 -27.30 -24.03
C THR A 25 25.83 -26.14 -23.95
N VAL A 26 26.94 -26.24 -24.68
CA VAL A 26 27.94 -25.17 -24.80
C VAL A 26 27.75 -24.43 -26.13
N LEU A 27 27.72 -23.10 -26.09
CA LEU A 27 27.64 -22.24 -27.26
C LEU A 27 28.95 -21.48 -27.44
N THR A 28 29.68 -21.79 -28.52
CA THR A 28 30.94 -21.14 -28.91
C THR A 28 30.79 -20.41 -30.25
N GLY A 29 31.88 -19.81 -30.74
CA GLY A 29 31.90 -19.04 -31.98
C GLY A 29 32.90 -17.89 -31.97
N GLU A 30 33.30 -17.46 -33.16
CA GLU A 30 34.37 -16.49 -33.42
C GLU A 30 34.00 -15.04 -33.05
N THR A 31 32.80 -14.60 -33.42
CA THR A 31 32.36 -13.21 -33.18
C THR A 31 31.50 -13.12 -31.93
N GLY A 32 31.82 -12.18 -31.03
CA GLY A 32 31.01 -11.89 -29.84
C GLY A 32 29.56 -11.52 -30.17
N THR A 33 29.33 -10.85 -31.31
CA THR A 33 28.00 -10.38 -31.74
C THR A 33 26.98 -11.51 -31.91
N GLY A 34 27.34 -12.62 -32.55
CA GLY A 34 26.42 -13.74 -32.79
C GLY A 34 25.97 -14.44 -31.49
N LYS A 35 26.92 -14.70 -30.59
CA LYS A 35 26.64 -15.32 -29.27
C LYS A 35 25.75 -14.43 -28.41
N THR A 36 26.08 -13.13 -28.32
CA THR A 36 25.26 -12.15 -27.60
C THR A 36 23.84 -12.07 -28.17
N MET A 37 23.64 -12.26 -29.48
CA MET A 37 22.30 -12.28 -30.06
C MET A 37 21.48 -13.52 -29.68
N VAL A 38 22.11 -14.69 -29.56
CA VAL A 38 21.42 -15.90 -29.05
C VAL A 38 21.00 -15.69 -27.59
N VAL A 39 21.89 -15.18 -26.74
CA VAL A 39 21.58 -14.85 -25.33
C VAL A 39 20.48 -13.79 -25.25
N THR A 40 20.55 -12.75 -26.09
CA THR A 40 19.50 -11.73 -26.18
C THR A 40 18.15 -12.34 -26.53
N SER A 41 18.13 -13.35 -27.41
CA SER A 41 16.91 -14.02 -27.84
C SER A 41 16.27 -14.77 -26.66
N LEU A 42 17.08 -15.47 -25.86
CA LEU A 42 16.63 -16.12 -24.63
C LEU A 42 16.08 -15.10 -23.61
N HIS A 43 16.74 -13.95 -23.44
CA HIS A 43 16.23 -12.85 -22.60
C HIS A 43 14.90 -12.28 -23.11
N LEU A 44 14.73 -12.13 -24.42
CA LEU A 44 13.47 -11.66 -25.02
C LEU A 44 12.32 -12.65 -24.78
N LEU A 45 12.59 -13.95 -24.85
CA LEU A 45 11.63 -14.99 -24.47
C LEU A 45 11.31 -14.92 -22.97
N GLY A 46 12.33 -14.72 -22.12
CA GLY A 46 12.22 -14.50 -20.68
C GLY A 46 11.49 -13.21 -20.27
N GLY A 47 10.93 -12.46 -21.22
CA GLY A 47 10.13 -11.26 -20.94
C GLY A 47 10.93 -9.97 -20.77
N ALA A 48 12.22 -9.96 -21.09
CA ALA A 48 13.03 -8.74 -21.06
C ALA A 48 12.47 -7.67 -22.01
N ARG A 49 12.81 -6.40 -21.72
CA ARG A 49 12.35 -5.26 -22.51
C ARG A 49 12.82 -5.41 -23.96
N ALA A 50 11.87 -5.34 -24.89
CA ALA A 50 12.18 -5.34 -26.31
C ALA A 50 12.88 -4.04 -26.72
N ASP A 51 13.92 -4.16 -27.53
CA ASP A 51 14.71 -3.05 -28.05
C ASP A 51 14.60 -3.01 -29.59
N PRO A 52 13.87 -2.04 -30.16
CA PRO A 52 13.71 -1.92 -31.61
C PRO A 52 15.02 -1.69 -32.37
N SER A 53 16.06 -1.16 -31.71
CA SER A 53 17.38 -0.97 -32.34
C SER A 53 18.08 -2.28 -32.67
N ARG A 54 17.66 -3.39 -32.02
CA ARG A 54 18.15 -4.74 -32.29
C ARG A 54 17.41 -5.43 -33.44
N VAL A 55 16.41 -4.80 -34.04
CA VAL A 55 15.82 -5.32 -35.29
C VAL A 55 16.85 -5.14 -36.41
N ARG A 56 17.12 -6.23 -37.14
CA ARG A 56 18.12 -6.24 -38.20
C ARG A 56 17.80 -5.18 -39.26
N SER A 57 18.84 -4.50 -39.74
CA SER A 57 18.71 -3.51 -40.83
C SER A 57 18.07 -4.14 -42.07
N GLY A 58 17.11 -3.44 -42.65
CA GLY A 58 16.31 -3.93 -43.79
C GLY A 58 15.13 -4.83 -43.42
N SER A 59 14.94 -5.18 -42.15
CA SER A 59 13.79 -5.98 -41.67
C SER A 59 12.76 -5.10 -40.95
N ALA A 60 11.47 -5.40 -41.15
CA ALA A 60 10.38 -4.68 -40.49
C ALA A 60 10.18 -5.12 -39.02
N ARG A 61 10.50 -6.38 -38.72
CA ARG A 61 10.37 -6.98 -37.38
C ARG A 61 11.41 -8.07 -37.17
N ALA A 62 11.74 -8.31 -35.90
CA ALA A 62 12.45 -9.50 -35.43
C ALA A 62 11.46 -10.45 -34.74
N VAL A 63 11.72 -11.76 -34.80
CA VAL A 63 10.91 -12.78 -34.14
C VAL A 63 11.83 -13.75 -33.41
N VAL A 64 11.50 -14.05 -32.16
CA VAL A 64 12.11 -15.12 -31.40
C VAL A 64 11.00 -16.07 -30.96
N GLU A 65 11.17 -17.35 -31.23
CA GLU A 65 10.22 -18.40 -30.87
C GLU A 65 11.00 -19.49 -30.12
N GLY A 66 10.45 -19.95 -29.00
CA GLY A 66 10.99 -21.05 -28.21
C GLY A 66 9.93 -22.11 -27.99
N ARG A 67 10.32 -23.38 -28.12
CA ARG A 67 9.48 -24.53 -27.81
C ARG A 67 9.89 -25.13 -26.48
N PHE A 68 8.92 -25.29 -25.58
CA PHE A 68 9.15 -25.76 -24.22
C PHE A 68 8.41 -27.08 -23.97
N THR A 69 9.12 -28.09 -23.47
CA THR A 69 8.50 -29.29 -22.92
C THR A 69 8.35 -29.18 -21.40
N THR A 70 7.26 -29.72 -20.86
CA THR A 70 6.98 -29.77 -19.41
C THR A 70 7.06 -31.19 -18.84
N THR A 71 7.43 -32.19 -19.64
CA THR A 71 7.39 -33.62 -19.26
C THR A 71 8.33 -34.00 -18.13
N GLU A 72 9.36 -33.20 -17.87
CA GLU A 72 10.42 -33.48 -16.90
C GLU A 72 10.47 -32.46 -15.75
N LEU A 73 9.44 -31.61 -15.64
CA LEU A 73 9.31 -30.66 -14.53
C LEU A 73 8.76 -31.39 -13.30
N GLY A 74 9.15 -30.95 -12.10
CA GLY A 74 8.49 -31.40 -10.88
C GLY A 74 7.00 -31.08 -10.87
N ASP A 75 6.19 -31.92 -10.23
CA ASP A 75 4.72 -31.86 -10.24
C ASP A 75 4.17 -30.44 -9.98
N GLY A 76 4.70 -29.76 -8.95
CA GLY A 76 4.24 -28.41 -8.59
C GLY A 76 4.61 -27.30 -9.59
N VAL A 77 5.63 -27.48 -10.43
CA VAL A 77 5.93 -26.53 -11.52
C VAL A 77 5.01 -26.80 -12.70
N SER A 78 4.68 -28.06 -12.99
CA SER A 78 3.74 -28.41 -14.06
C SER A 78 2.34 -27.83 -13.81
N GLU A 79 1.83 -27.96 -12.58
CA GLU A 79 0.52 -27.40 -12.19
C GLU A 79 0.47 -25.87 -12.40
N ARG A 80 1.49 -25.14 -11.95
CA ARG A 80 1.56 -23.67 -12.15
C ARG A 80 1.62 -23.29 -13.62
N VAL A 81 2.33 -24.06 -14.44
CA VAL A 81 2.37 -23.83 -15.88
C VAL A 81 0.98 -24.02 -16.49
N ASP A 82 0.26 -25.07 -16.09
CA ASP A 82 -1.11 -25.31 -16.58
C ASP A 82 -2.09 -24.20 -16.17
N GLU A 83 -2.01 -23.70 -14.93
CA GLU A 83 -2.78 -22.53 -14.49
C GLU A 83 -2.50 -21.27 -15.33
N ILE A 84 -1.22 -21.02 -15.66
CA ILE A 84 -0.83 -19.88 -16.50
C ILE A 84 -1.37 -20.02 -17.93
N LEU A 85 -1.34 -21.23 -18.48
CA LEU A 85 -1.88 -21.54 -19.80
C LEU A 85 -3.40 -21.31 -19.83
N GLU A 86 -4.13 -21.83 -18.85
CA GLU A 86 -5.59 -21.65 -18.72
C GLU A 86 -5.96 -20.17 -18.57
N ALA A 87 -5.29 -19.45 -17.67
CA ALA A 87 -5.53 -18.01 -17.46
C ALA A 87 -5.21 -17.16 -18.71
N SER A 88 -4.29 -17.63 -19.55
CA SER A 88 -3.93 -16.98 -20.82
C SER A 88 -4.77 -17.46 -22.01
N GLY A 89 -5.59 -18.50 -21.82
CA GLY A 89 -6.27 -19.23 -22.89
C GLY A 89 -5.30 -19.84 -23.91
N ALA A 90 -4.07 -20.15 -23.52
CA ALA A 90 -3.04 -20.71 -24.39
C ALA A 90 -3.15 -22.24 -24.44
N ASP A 91 -2.96 -22.81 -25.63
CA ASP A 91 -3.08 -24.25 -25.85
C ASP A 91 -1.68 -24.90 -26.02
N ARG A 92 -1.56 -26.17 -25.61
CA ARG A 92 -0.38 -27.00 -25.91
C ARG A 92 -0.45 -27.49 -27.36
N ASP A 93 0.71 -27.74 -27.96
CA ASP A 93 0.81 -28.35 -29.28
C ASP A 93 0.53 -29.87 -29.20
N ASP A 94 0.37 -30.54 -30.34
CA ASP A 94 0.00 -31.97 -30.43
C ASP A 94 1.03 -32.90 -29.73
N ASP A 95 2.29 -32.47 -29.66
CA ASP A 95 3.38 -33.17 -28.97
C ASP A 95 3.45 -32.86 -27.46
N GLY A 96 2.50 -32.09 -26.94
CA GLY A 96 2.42 -31.65 -25.55
C GLY A 96 3.33 -30.47 -25.20
N SER A 97 4.11 -29.96 -26.16
CA SER A 97 4.97 -28.80 -25.97
C SER A 97 4.19 -27.48 -25.97
N VAL A 98 4.81 -26.43 -25.45
CA VAL A 98 4.27 -25.08 -25.44
C VAL A 98 5.17 -24.18 -26.27
N ILE A 99 4.58 -23.50 -27.25
CA ILE A 99 5.29 -22.52 -28.07
C ILE A 99 5.14 -21.14 -27.44
N ALA A 100 6.25 -20.48 -27.17
CA ALA A 100 6.32 -19.13 -26.66
C ALA A 100 7.08 -18.25 -27.65
N ALA A 101 6.52 -17.12 -28.07
CA ALA A 101 7.16 -16.27 -29.06
C ALA A 101 7.08 -14.78 -28.72
N ARG A 102 8.12 -14.04 -29.10
CA ARG A 102 8.21 -12.59 -28.99
C ARG A 102 8.53 -12.00 -30.36
N SER A 103 7.70 -11.06 -30.80
CA SER A 103 7.96 -10.27 -32.01
C SER A 103 8.24 -8.82 -31.64
N VAL A 104 9.34 -8.27 -32.16
CA VAL A 104 9.76 -6.87 -31.95
C VAL A 104 9.66 -6.14 -33.28
N SER A 105 8.78 -5.15 -33.35
CA SER A 105 8.67 -4.30 -34.54
C SER A 105 9.70 -3.18 -34.50
N LYS A 106 10.22 -2.78 -35.66
CA LYS A 106 11.17 -1.65 -35.76
C LYS A 106 10.48 -0.32 -35.44
N ASP A 107 9.30 -0.12 -36.00
CA ASP A 107 8.54 1.14 -35.92
C ASP A 107 7.22 0.98 -35.13
N GLY A 108 7.12 -0.02 -34.24
CA GLY A 108 5.87 -0.32 -33.53
C GLY A 108 6.05 -1.11 -32.23
N PRO A 109 4.94 -1.49 -31.56
CA PRO A 109 4.99 -2.20 -30.28
C PRO A 109 5.48 -3.65 -30.45
N SER A 110 6.16 -4.17 -29.44
CA SER A 110 6.47 -5.59 -29.37
C SER A 110 5.21 -6.39 -29.02
N ARG A 111 5.05 -7.57 -29.61
CA ARG A 111 3.96 -8.52 -29.33
C ARG A 111 4.50 -9.81 -28.71
N ALA A 112 3.73 -10.39 -27.80
CA ALA A 112 4.03 -11.69 -27.20
C ALA A 112 2.94 -12.70 -27.58
N TYR A 113 3.35 -13.96 -27.72
CA TYR A 113 2.50 -15.08 -28.03
C TYR A 113 2.84 -16.26 -27.13
N LEU A 114 1.82 -16.99 -26.70
CA LEU A 114 1.93 -18.21 -25.90
C LEU A 114 0.86 -19.20 -26.39
N GLY A 115 1.25 -20.43 -26.70
CA GLY A 115 0.33 -21.48 -27.16
C GLY A 115 -0.53 -21.04 -28.34
N GLY A 116 0.07 -20.36 -29.33
CA GLY A 116 -0.62 -19.84 -30.51
C GLY A 116 -1.48 -18.59 -30.30
N ARG A 117 -1.67 -18.10 -29.07
CA ARG A 117 -2.47 -16.90 -28.77
C ARG A 117 -1.62 -15.68 -28.46
N SER A 118 -2.14 -14.50 -28.78
CA SER A 118 -1.49 -13.25 -28.36
C SER A 118 -1.79 -12.96 -26.89
N VAL A 119 -0.74 -12.70 -26.12
CA VAL A 119 -0.83 -12.48 -24.67
C VAL A 119 -0.10 -11.20 -24.25
N PRO A 120 -0.42 -10.61 -23.09
CA PRO A 120 0.40 -9.57 -22.50
C PRO A 120 1.84 -10.04 -22.29
N ALA A 121 2.79 -9.11 -22.43
CA ALA A 121 4.21 -9.37 -22.18
C ALA A 121 4.48 -9.98 -20.80
N LYS A 122 3.69 -9.58 -19.80
CA LYS A 122 3.78 -10.07 -18.42
C LYS A 122 3.40 -11.54 -18.32
N SER A 123 2.37 -12.00 -19.03
CA SER A 123 1.95 -13.41 -19.03
C SER A 123 3.04 -14.32 -19.61
N LEU A 124 3.66 -13.91 -20.73
CA LEU A 124 4.82 -14.61 -21.28
C LEU A 124 5.99 -14.67 -20.28
N ALA A 125 6.28 -13.55 -19.62
CA ALA A 125 7.32 -13.49 -18.60
C ALA A 125 7.03 -14.42 -17.41
N THR A 126 5.78 -14.45 -16.94
CA THR A 126 5.34 -15.36 -15.85
C THR A 126 5.51 -16.82 -16.24
N PHE A 127 5.08 -17.22 -17.45
CA PHE A 127 5.28 -18.58 -17.97
C PHE A 127 6.76 -18.95 -18.04
N THR A 128 7.57 -18.10 -18.70
CA THR A 128 8.99 -18.39 -18.92
C THR A 128 9.81 -18.36 -17.64
N THR A 129 9.43 -17.59 -16.63
CA THR A 129 10.12 -17.54 -15.32
C THR A 129 10.08 -18.87 -14.57
N GLU A 130 9.04 -19.69 -14.78
CA GLU A 130 8.96 -21.04 -14.19
C GLU A 130 9.87 -22.05 -14.89
N LEU A 131 10.23 -21.80 -16.16
CA LEU A 131 10.92 -22.78 -17.02
C LEU A 131 12.37 -22.41 -17.35
N LEU A 132 12.68 -21.12 -17.32
CA LEU A 132 13.92 -20.54 -17.85
C LEU A 132 14.51 -19.55 -16.84
N ALA A 133 15.64 -19.94 -16.23
CA ALA A 133 16.50 -19.08 -15.43
C ALA A 133 17.65 -18.55 -16.29
N LEU A 134 17.89 -17.24 -16.31
CA LEU A 134 18.79 -16.60 -17.28
C LEU A 134 19.94 -15.86 -16.61
N HIS A 135 20.95 -16.55 -16.09
CA HIS A 135 22.07 -15.95 -15.39
C HIS A 135 23.06 -15.21 -16.32
N GLY A 136 22.78 -13.94 -16.58
CA GLY A 136 23.65 -12.97 -17.26
C GLY A 136 23.53 -11.56 -16.67
N GLN A 137 24.10 -10.53 -17.30
CA GLN A 137 24.16 -9.14 -16.76
C GLN A 137 22.80 -8.59 -16.27
N ASN A 138 21.68 -8.96 -16.89
CA ASN A 138 20.35 -8.48 -16.50
C ASN A 138 19.70 -9.26 -15.35
N ASP A 139 19.98 -10.56 -15.21
CA ASP A 139 19.41 -11.43 -14.15
C ASP A 139 20.26 -11.43 -12.88
N GLN A 140 21.53 -11.06 -13.00
CA GLN A 140 22.30 -10.52 -11.89
C GLN A 140 21.50 -9.47 -11.10
N LEU A 141 20.64 -8.68 -11.77
CA LEU A 141 19.76 -7.72 -11.11
C LEU A 141 18.55 -8.34 -10.37
N ARG A 142 18.13 -9.55 -10.72
CA ARG A 142 16.98 -10.21 -10.10
C ARG A 142 17.33 -10.73 -8.72
N LEU A 143 18.46 -11.43 -8.59
CA LEU A 143 18.95 -11.94 -7.30
C LEU A 143 19.55 -10.84 -6.41
N MET A 144 19.61 -9.59 -6.90
CA MET A 144 19.81 -8.40 -6.06
C MET A 144 18.53 -7.97 -5.32
N ARG A 145 17.35 -8.47 -5.70
CA ARG A 145 16.10 -8.10 -5.05
C ARG A 145 15.96 -8.85 -3.72
N PRO A 146 15.64 -8.16 -2.61
CA PRO A 146 15.48 -8.80 -1.29
C PRO A 146 14.46 -9.95 -1.28
N ASP A 147 13.36 -9.83 -2.04
CA ASP A 147 12.34 -10.88 -2.13
C ASP A 147 12.85 -12.18 -2.78
N GLU A 148 13.69 -12.06 -3.81
CA GLU A 148 14.28 -13.21 -4.51
C GLU A 148 15.37 -13.87 -3.66
N GLN A 149 16.15 -13.07 -2.91
CA GLN A 149 17.13 -13.58 -1.94
C GLN A 149 16.45 -14.35 -0.81
N ARG A 150 15.35 -13.81 -0.27
CA ARG A 150 14.49 -14.51 0.70
C ARG A 150 13.93 -15.80 0.12
N GLY A 151 13.40 -15.76 -1.11
CA GLY A 151 12.90 -16.95 -1.81
C GLY A 151 13.97 -18.02 -2.02
N ALA A 152 15.21 -17.63 -2.34
CA ALA A 152 16.33 -18.56 -2.44
C ALA A 152 16.68 -19.24 -1.11
N LEU A 153 16.68 -18.48 -0.01
CA LEU A 153 16.89 -19.03 1.33
C LEU A 153 15.75 -19.96 1.76
N ASP A 154 14.51 -19.58 1.46
CA ASP A 154 13.30 -20.34 1.78
C ASP A 154 13.26 -21.68 1.04
N ARG A 155 13.69 -21.72 -0.24
CA ARG A 155 13.85 -22.95 -1.02
C ARG A 155 14.90 -23.91 -0.43
N TYR A 156 15.98 -23.37 0.15
CA TYR A 156 17.05 -24.19 0.72
C TYR A 156 16.63 -24.99 1.97
N VAL A 157 15.70 -24.46 2.78
CA VAL A 157 15.29 -25.07 4.05
C VAL A 157 13.84 -25.59 4.04
N ASP A 158 13.13 -25.43 2.92
CA ASP A 158 11.71 -25.71 2.75
C ASP A 158 10.85 -25.19 3.91
N VAL A 159 10.67 -23.86 3.98
CA VAL A 159 9.76 -23.23 4.96
C VAL A 159 8.29 -23.28 4.54
N THR A 160 7.90 -24.02 3.49
CA THR A 160 6.56 -23.95 2.89
C THR A 160 5.45 -24.17 3.92
N GLY A 161 5.60 -25.19 4.78
CA GLY A 161 4.64 -25.47 5.85
C GLY A 161 4.60 -24.41 6.96
N LEU A 162 5.75 -23.85 7.33
CA LEU A 162 5.85 -22.78 8.34
C LEU A 162 5.23 -21.48 7.81
N LEU A 163 5.50 -21.12 6.56
CA LEU A 163 4.91 -19.97 5.90
C LEU A 163 3.40 -20.12 5.72
N ALA A 164 2.90 -21.30 5.36
CA ALA A 164 1.47 -21.55 5.27
C ALA A 164 0.75 -21.33 6.62
N LYS A 165 1.34 -21.84 7.72
CA LYS A 165 0.86 -21.60 9.09
C LYS A 165 0.87 -20.11 9.44
N TYR A 166 1.98 -19.41 9.18
CA TYR A 166 2.11 -17.98 9.42
C TYR A 166 1.07 -17.16 8.65
N ARG A 167 0.92 -17.40 7.34
CA ARG A 167 -0.04 -16.71 6.46
C ARG A 167 -1.46 -16.85 6.97
N LYS A 168 -1.88 -18.06 7.30
CA LYS A 168 -3.21 -18.32 7.87
C LYS A 168 -3.47 -17.53 9.15
N LEU A 169 -2.56 -17.60 10.12
CA LEU A 169 -2.69 -16.89 11.40
C LEU A 169 -2.68 -15.36 11.20
N ARG A 170 -1.85 -14.88 10.28
CA ARG A 170 -1.76 -13.46 9.92
C ARG A 170 -3.08 -12.96 9.34
N ASP A 171 -3.69 -13.70 8.43
CA ASP A 171 -4.97 -13.30 7.82
C ASP A 171 -6.11 -13.32 8.85
N GLU A 172 -6.14 -14.30 9.75
CA GLU A 172 -7.08 -14.35 10.88
C GLU A 172 -6.91 -13.16 11.84
N TRP A 173 -5.67 -12.76 12.12
CA TRP A 173 -5.35 -11.58 12.94
C TRP A 173 -5.75 -10.28 12.25
N LEU A 174 -5.37 -10.08 10.98
CA LEU A 174 -5.72 -8.88 10.22
C LEU A 174 -7.24 -8.70 10.09
N THR A 175 -7.97 -9.80 9.90
CA THR A 175 -9.45 -9.78 9.84
C THR A 175 -10.05 -9.34 11.17
N ALA A 176 -9.62 -9.93 12.30
CA ALA A 176 -10.11 -9.55 13.62
C ALA A 176 -9.76 -8.09 13.97
N ARG A 177 -8.54 -7.65 13.62
CA ARG A 177 -8.10 -6.28 13.88
C ARG A 177 -8.92 -5.25 13.08
N ARG A 178 -9.25 -5.56 11.82
CA ARG A 178 -10.15 -4.71 11.02
C ARG A 178 -11.55 -4.60 11.64
N ASP A 179 -12.12 -5.73 12.07
CA ASP A 179 -13.43 -5.75 12.75
C ASP A 179 -13.40 -4.92 14.05
N LEU A 180 -12.33 -5.04 14.84
CA LEU A 180 -12.13 -4.25 16.06
C LEU A 180 -12.08 -2.74 15.77
N ILE A 181 -11.30 -2.32 14.78
CA ILE A 181 -11.18 -0.90 14.41
C ILE A 181 -12.54 -0.35 13.95
N ASP A 182 -13.24 -1.08 13.09
CA ASP A 182 -14.56 -0.67 12.58
C ASP A 182 -15.58 -0.55 13.73
N ARG A 183 -15.67 -1.56 14.60
CA ARG A 183 -16.57 -1.50 15.76
C ARG A 183 -16.20 -0.42 16.75
N ARG A 184 -14.91 -0.17 16.98
CA ARG A 184 -14.43 0.91 17.86
C ARG A 184 -14.81 2.29 17.31
N ASN A 185 -14.69 2.48 16.00
CA ASN A 185 -15.10 3.73 15.36
C ASN A 185 -16.62 3.92 15.47
N ARG A 186 -17.41 2.90 15.16
CA ARG A 186 -18.86 2.95 15.33
C ARG A 186 -19.27 3.23 16.77
N ALA A 187 -18.65 2.56 17.76
CA ALA A 187 -18.92 2.80 19.17
C ALA A 187 -18.57 4.23 19.59
N ARG A 188 -17.48 4.79 19.07
CA ARG A 188 -17.11 6.20 19.30
C ARG A 188 -18.16 7.15 18.74
N ASP A 189 -18.65 6.90 17.53
CA ASP A 189 -19.68 7.72 16.91
C ASP A 189 -21.01 7.65 17.69
N LEU A 190 -21.41 6.45 18.13
CA LEU A 190 -22.60 6.24 18.97
C LEU A 190 -22.46 6.92 20.34
N ALA A 191 -21.27 6.89 20.96
CA ALA A 191 -21.01 7.58 22.22
C ALA A 191 -21.10 9.10 22.06
N MET A 192 -20.52 9.67 20.99
CA MET A 192 -20.65 11.10 20.68
C MET A 192 -22.10 11.51 20.42
N GLU A 193 -22.88 10.65 19.75
CA GLU A 193 -24.32 10.87 19.55
C GLU A 193 -25.08 10.82 20.88
N ALA A 194 -24.78 9.84 21.75
CA ALA A 194 -25.38 9.71 23.07
C ALA A 194 -25.11 10.94 23.94
N ASP A 195 -23.86 11.40 24.03
CA ASP A 195 -23.47 12.59 24.78
C ASP A 195 -24.25 13.83 24.31
N ARG A 196 -24.38 14.01 22.98
CA ARG A 196 -25.14 15.12 22.40
C ARG A 196 -26.62 15.07 22.77
N LEU A 197 -27.22 13.87 22.72
CA LEU A 197 -28.63 13.68 23.09
C LEU A 197 -28.84 13.90 24.59
N GLN A 198 -27.96 13.36 25.44
CA GLN A 198 -28.02 13.57 26.90
C GLN A 198 -27.88 15.05 27.26
N PHE A 199 -26.95 15.77 26.64
CA PHE A 199 -26.78 17.20 26.86
C PHE A 199 -28.06 17.97 26.51
N GLY A 200 -28.65 17.69 25.34
CA GLY A 200 -29.89 18.35 24.93
C GLY A 200 -31.08 18.02 25.82
N LEU A 201 -31.21 16.76 26.27
CA LEU A 201 -32.21 16.36 27.26
C LEU A 201 -32.00 17.08 28.59
N GLY A 202 -30.75 17.20 29.07
CA GLY A 202 -30.43 17.94 30.28
C GLY A 202 -30.80 19.43 30.20
N GLU A 203 -30.58 20.08 29.05
CA GLU A 203 -31.01 21.48 28.84
C GLU A 203 -32.54 21.62 28.90
N ILE A 204 -33.29 20.69 28.29
CA ILE A 204 -34.75 20.72 28.26
C ILE A 204 -35.34 20.38 29.64
N ASP A 205 -34.82 19.34 30.30
CA ASP A 205 -35.29 18.87 31.60
C ASP A 205 -35.04 19.91 32.71
N ALA A 206 -33.97 20.71 32.61
CA ALA A 206 -33.68 21.79 33.55
C ALA A 206 -34.69 22.95 33.47
N VAL A 207 -35.22 23.23 32.27
CA VAL A 207 -36.24 24.27 32.05
C VAL A 207 -37.65 23.73 32.31
N ALA A 208 -37.87 22.43 32.10
CA ALA A 208 -39.16 21.75 32.27
C ALA A 208 -40.33 22.50 31.57
N PRO A 209 -40.31 22.63 30.23
CA PRO A 209 -41.37 23.32 29.50
C PRO A 209 -42.66 22.48 29.44
N GLU A 210 -43.81 23.15 29.43
CA GLU A 210 -45.13 22.51 29.27
C GLU A 210 -45.72 22.75 27.88
N ALA A 211 -46.54 21.81 27.41
CA ALA A 211 -47.19 21.91 26.10
C ALA A 211 -48.11 23.14 26.03
N GLY A 212 -47.96 23.94 24.96
CA GLY A 212 -48.68 25.21 24.77
C GLY A 212 -48.31 26.35 25.76
N GLU A 213 -47.23 26.19 26.55
CA GLU A 213 -46.80 27.19 27.53
C GLU A 213 -46.35 28.50 26.86
N ASP A 214 -45.66 28.42 25.71
CA ASP A 214 -45.16 29.57 24.96
C ASP A 214 -46.28 30.46 24.42
N ASP A 215 -47.33 29.87 23.86
CA ASP A 215 -48.51 30.61 23.38
C ASP A 215 -49.27 31.28 24.53
N ALA A 216 -49.47 30.55 25.64
CA ALA A 216 -50.11 31.08 26.84
C ALA A 216 -49.30 32.24 27.43
N LEU A 217 -47.97 32.11 27.48
CA LEU A 217 -47.07 33.11 28.04
C LEU A 217 -47.02 34.37 27.18
N VAL A 218 -47.01 34.25 25.86
CA VAL A 218 -47.09 35.40 24.94
C VAL A 218 -48.40 36.15 25.11
N ALA A 219 -49.53 35.45 25.24
CA ALA A 219 -50.83 36.06 25.47
C ALA A 219 -50.87 36.83 26.81
N ASP A 220 -50.34 36.23 27.88
CA ASP A 220 -50.27 36.85 29.21
C ASP A 220 -49.35 38.07 29.24
N ILE A 221 -48.15 37.98 28.65
CA ILE A 221 -47.19 39.09 28.58
C ILE A 221 -47.81 40.27 27.83
N ARG A 222 -48.51 40.02 26.72
CA ARG A 222 -49.19 41.06 25.95
C ARG A 222 -50.24 41.76 26.81
N ARG A 223 -51.10 41.00 27.50
CA ARG A 223 -52.14 41.55 28.38
C ARG A 223 -51.54 42.40 29.51
N LEU A 224 -50.49 41.92 30.16
CA LEU A 224 -49.82 42.63 31.25
C LEU A 224 -49.10 43.89 30.75
N SER A 225 -48.44 43.82 29.59
CA SER A 225 -47.78 44.98 28.98
C SER A 225 -48.78 46.07 28.57
N GLU A 226 -49.95 45.69 28.06
CA GLU A 226 -51.05 46.62 27.78
C GLU A 226 -51.56 47.29 29.07
N LEU A 227 -51.66 46.56 30.18
CA LEU A 227 -52.05 47.12 31.49
C LEU A 227 -50.98 48.06 32.06
N ASP A 228 -49.70 47.73 31.94
CA ASP A 228 -48.61 48.61 32.40
C ASP A 228 -48.51 49.88 31.56
N ALA A 229 -48.74 49.81 30.26
CA ALA A 229 -48.81 51.00 29.40
C ALA A 229 -49.97 51.93 29.80
N LEU A 230 -51.13 51.38 30.18
CA LEU A 230 -52.26 52.15 30.70
C LEU A 230 -51.93 52.80 32.06
N ARG A 231 -51.25 52.05 32.95
CA ARG A 231 -50.81 52.56 34.24
C ARG A 231 -49.80 53.70 34.08
N ASP A 232 -48.79 53.54 33.24
CA ASP A 232 -47.76 54.54 32.96
C ASP A 232 -48.37 55.82 32.36
N ALA A 233 -49.30 55.68 31.40
CA ALA A 233 -50.02 56.81 30.83
C ALA A 233 -50.84 57.57 31.87
N ALA A 234 -51.57 56.85 32.74
CA ALA A 234 -52.37 57.47 33.81
C ALA A 234 -51.51 58.09 34.91
N GLN A 235 -50.39 57.47 35.31
CA GLN A 235 -49.44 58.01 36.28
C GLN A 235 -48.75 59.27 35.73
N THR A 236 -48.28 59.22 34.49
CA THR A 236 -47.64 60.36 33.81
C THR A 236 -48.62 61.54 33.69
N ALA A 237 -49.86 61.28 33.26
CA ALA A 237 -50.89 62.31 33.18
C ALA A 237 -51.19 62.91 34.55
N ARG A 238 -51.39 62.08 35.58
CA ARG A 238 -51.67 62.54 36.94
C ARG A 238 -50.51 63.35 37.53
N ALA A 239 -49.27 62.89 37.36
CA ALA A 239 -48.08 63.61 37.83
C ALA A 239 -47.96 64.99 37.17
N ALA A 240 -48.23 65.09 35.87
CA ALA A 240 -48.24 66.38 35.16
C ALA A 240 -49.34 67.34 35.66
N LEU A 241 -50.51 66.82 36.05
CA LEU A 241 -51.63 67.62 36.51
C LEU A 241 -51.51 68.05 37.98
N SER A 242 -51.15 67.13 38.88
CA SER A 242 -51.18 67.33 40.34
C SER A 242 -49.83 67.24 41.05
N GLY A 243 -48.74 67.01 40.33
CA GLY A 243 -47.42 66.76 40.90
C GLY A 243 -47.25 65.29 41.35
N GLU A 244 -46.00 64.88 41.55
CA GLU A 244 -45.68 63.55 42.09
C GLU A 244 -46.04 63.47 43.58
N LEU A 245 -46.73 62.42 43.98
CA LEU A 245 -46.96 62.09 45.39
C LEU A 245 -45.87 61.12 45.84
N GLY A 246 -44.76 61.66 46.34
CA GLY A 246 -43.67 60.87 46.94
C GLY A 246 -42.56 61.72 47.54
N ASP A 247 -41.86 61.21 48.56
CA ASP A 247 -40.68 61.82 49.21
C ASP A 247 -39.40 61.79 48.33
N GLY A 248 -39.56 61.81 47.01
CA GLY A 248 -38.46 61.88 46.04
C GLY A 248 -37.92 63.31 45.88
N PRO A 249 -36.72 63.50 45.30
CA PRO A 249 -36.23 64.83 44.99
C PRO A 249 -37.18 65.45 43.97
N VAL A 250 -37.93 66.45 44.42
CA VAL A 250 -38.88 67.22 43.62
C VAL A 250 -38.12 67.82 42.46
N ASP A 251 -38.30 67.28 41.26
CA ASP A 251 -37.91 68.00 40.05
C ASP A 251 -38.76 69.29 40.05
N ASP A 252 -38.15 70.44 39.77
CA ASP A 252 -38.73 71.80 39.94
C ASP A 252 -39.92 72.07 38.97
N ALA A 253 -40.49 71.02 38.40
CA ALA A 253 -41.64 71.02 37.51
C ALA A 253 -42.91 71.38 38.29
N THR A 254 -43.36 72.63 38.11
CA THR A 254 -44.63 73.11 38.65
C THR A 254 -45.79 72.34 38.00
N SER A 255 -46.63 71.68 38.81
CA SER A 255 -47.80 70.97 38.30
C SER A 255 -48.80 71.91 37.61
N ALA A 256 -49.66 71.39 36.73
CA ALA A 256 -50.68 72.22 36.09
C ALA A 256 -51.62 72.89 37.12
N LEU A 257 -51.96 72.20 38.21
CA LEU A 257 -52.71 72.75 39.34
C LEU A 257 -51.98 73.89 40.02
N ASP A 258 -50.70 73.70 40.35
CA ASP A 258 -49.90 74.72 41.06
C ASP A 258 -49.69 75.97 40.18
N ALA A 259 -49.37 75.78 38.90
CA ALA A 259 -49.17 76.86 37.94
C ALA A 259 -50.46 77.66 37.72
N ALA A 260 -51.60 76.97 37.55
CA ALA A 260 -52.89 77.62 37.38
C ALA A 260 -53.38 78.32 38.68
N ALA A 261 -53.10 77.73 39.85
CA ALA A 261 -53.42 78.33 41.16
C ALA A 261 -52.61 79.60 41.42
N GLN A 262 -51.32 79.59 41.09
CA GLN A 262 -50.46 80.77 41.18
C GLN A 262 -50.94 81.87 40.23
N ALA A 263 -51.23 81.54 38.97
CA ALA A 263 -51.75 82.50 37.99
C ALA A 263 -53.08 83.13 38.46
N LYS A 264 -54.01 82.32 38.98
CA LYS A 264 -55.26 82.79 39.57
C LYS A 264 -55.01 83.73 40.76
N SER A 265 -54.09 83.38 41.66
CA SER A 265 -53.78 84.21 42.83
C SER A 265 -53.26 85.59 42.43
N VAL A 266 -52.38 85.67 41.42
CA VAL A 266 -51.84 86.94 40.91
C VAL A 266 -52.93 87.78 40.24
N LEU A 267 -53.79 87.15 39.41
CA LEU A 267 -54.90 87.84 38.75
C LEU A 267 -56.00 88.29 39.71
N SER A 268 -56.18 87.61 40.85
CA SER A 268 -57.17 87.98 41.86
C SER A 268 -56.71 89.12 42.78
N ALA A 269 -55.40 89.40 42.81
CA ALA A 269 -54.82 90.46 43.65
C ALA A 269 -54.94 91.87 43.04
N THR A 270 -55.40 92.00 41.79
CA THR A 270 -55.63 93.29 41.12
C THR A 270 -57.08 93.76 41.28
N ASP A 271 -57.34 95.05 41.06
CA ASP A 271 -58.68 95.65 41.02
C ASP A 271 -59.28 95.74 39.60
N ASP A 272 -58.55 95.29 38.57
CA ASP A 272 -59.02 95.27 37.19
C ASP A 272 -60.11 94.19 36.97
N SER A 273 -61.29 94.63 36.54
CA SER A 273 -62.46 93.75 36.35
C SER A 273 -62.28 92.68 35.26
N VAL A 274 -61.49 92.94 34.22
CA VAL A 274 -61.23 91.98 33.14
C VAL A 274 -60.29 90.89 33.65
N LEU A 275 -59.24 91.27 34.38
CA LEU A 275 -58.29 90.31 34.97
C LEU A 275 -58.94 89.45 36.06
N ARG A 276 -59.85 90.00 36.89
CA ARG A 276 -60.63 89.20 37.85
C ARG A 276 -61.54 88.17 37.16
N ALA A 277 -62.26 88.56 36.11
CA ALA A 277 -63.09 87.63 35.34
C ALA A 277 -62.25 86.50 34.70
N LEU A 278 -61.01 86.79 34.29
CA LEU A 278 -60.05 85.75 33.85
C LEU A 278 -59.58 84.86 35.02
N GLY A 279 -59.40 85.42 36.22
CA GLY A 279 -59.11 84.66 37.45
C GLY A 279 -60.23 83.72 37.88
N ASP A 280 -61.49 84.13 37.73
CA ASP A 280 -62.66 83.27 37.99
C ASP A 280 -62.73 82.11 37.00
N ARG A 281 -62.48 82.38 35.71
CA ARG A 281 -62.36 81.33 34.67
C ARG A 281 -61.21 80.37 34.92
N LEU A 282 -60.07 80.84 35.45
CA LEU A 282 -59.00 79.95 35.92
C LEU A 282 -59.43 79.12 37.13
N GLY A 283 -60.31 79.65 37.98
CA GLY A 283 -60.94 78.90 39.06
C GLY A 283 -61.78 77.73 38.56
N GLU A 284 -62.56 77.92 37.50
CA GLU A 284 -63.31 76.85 36.84
C GLU A 284 -62.37 75.81 36.24
N ALA A 285 -61.30 76.24 35.55
CA ALA A 285 -60.29 75.33 35.00
C ALA A 285 -59.56 74.52 36.08
N LEU A 286 -59.25 75.12 37.24
CA LEU A 286 -58.65 74.44 38.38
C LEU A 286 -59.54 73.33 38.93
N ALA A 287 -60.84 73.55 39.03
CA ALA A 287 -61.79 72.52 39.45
C ALA A 287 -61.78 71.34 38.48
N VAL A 288 -61.84 71.61 37.16
CA VAL A 288 -61.80 70.57 36.12
C VAL A 288 -60.48 69.78 36.16
N ILE A 289 -59.33 70.46 36.32
CA ILE A 289 -58.03 69.78 36.42
C ILE A 289 -57.97 68.92 37.70
N GLY A 290 -58.51 69.43 38.82
CA GLY A 290 -58.58 68.71 40.08
C GLY A 290 -59.43 67.44 40.00
N ASP A 291 -60.62 67.56 39.39
CA ASP A 291 -61.54 66.43 39.18
C ASP A 291 -60.89 65.35 38.31
N VAL A 292 -60.30 65.72 37.17
CA VAL A 292 -59.60 64.77 36.28
C VAL A 292 -58.41 64.11 36.97
N SER A 293 -57.66 64.86 37.79
CA SER A 293 -56.55 64.29 38.57
C SER A 293 -57.03 63.29 39.63
N GLY A 294 -58.18 63.58 40.25
CA GLY A 294 -58.86 62.67 41.18
C GLY A 294 -59.33 61.39 40.49
N GLU A 295 -60.03 61.52 39.36
CA GLU A 295 -60.50 60.39 38.55
C GLU A 295 -59.33 59.51 38.05
N LEU A 296 -58.20 60.11 37.64
CA LEU A 296 -56.99 59.36 37.30
C LEU A 296 -56.39 58.64 38.52
N GLY A 297 -56.50 59.24 39.71
CA GLY A 297 -56.10 58.60 40.97
C GLY A 297 -56.95 57.37 41.31
N ASP A 298 -58.27 57.50 41.16
CA ASP A 298 -59.22 56.40 41.37
C ASP A 298 -58.98 55.28 40.36
N TYR A 299 -58.84 55.63 39.08
CA TYR A 299 -58.50 54.67 38.01
C TYR A 299 -57.22 53.88 38.31
N LEU A 300 -56.15 54.56 38.77
CA LEU A 300 -54.90 53.90 39.16
C LEU A 300 -55.06 52.97 40.36
N SER A 301 -55.96 53.30 41.30
CA SER A 301 -56.24 52.48 42.49
C SER A 301 -57.02 51.20 42.17
N GLU A 302 -57.82 51.21 41.11
CA GLU A 302 -58.59 50.06 40.64
C GLU A 302 -57.76 49.09 39.77
N LEU A 303 -56.63 49.54 39.20
CA LEU A 303 -55.77 48.69 38.39
C LEU A 303 -55.05 47.63 39.25
N PRO A 304 -55.08 46.33 38.86
CA PRO A 304 -54.36 45.26 39.57
C PRO A 304 -52.84 45.52 39.61
N SER A 305 -52.22 45.34 40.78
CA SER A 305 -50.78 45.57 40.99
C SER A 305 -50.01 44.26 40.81
N ASP A 306 -49.40 44.06 39.64
CA ASP A 306 -48.75 42.79 39.27
C ASP A 306 -47.41 42.99 38.52
N ALA A 307 -46.66 44.07 38.78
CA ALA A 307 -45.41 44.38 38.06
C ALA A 307 -44.34 43.26 38.16
N SER A 308 -44.24 42.56 39.31
CA SER A 308 -43.33 41.42 39.48
C SER A 308 -43.71 40.19 38.65
N THR A 309 -44.96 40.12 38.17
CA THR A 309 -45.44 39.02 37.34
C THR A 309 -45.03 39.17 35.87
N LEU A 310 -44.90 40.41 35.36
CA LEU A 310 -44.46 40.65 33.98
C LEU A 310 -42.97 40.31 33.82
N GLU A 311 -42.12 40.76 34.75
CA GLU A 311 -40.67 40.47 34.72
C GLU A 311 -40.38 38.97 34.79
N SER A 312 -41.08 38.24 35.67
CA SER A 312 -40.93 36.78 35.79
C SER A 312 -41.43 36.04 34.55
N LYS A 313 -42.53 36.49 33.93
CA LYS A 313 -43.02 35.92 32.65
C LYS A 313 -42.07 36.22 31.49
N LEU A 314 -41.47 37.42 31.41
CA LEU A 314 -40.45 37.75 30.41
C LEU A 314 -39.19 36.91 30.57
N ALA A 315 -38.73 36.68 31.81
CA ALA A 315 -37.62 35.79 32.10
C ALA A 315 -37.93 34.35 31.66
N ARG A 316 -39.13 33.84 31.99
CA ARG A 316 -39.59 32.52 31.54
C ARG A 316 -39.66 32.44 30.00
N GLN A 317 -40.12 33.48 29.33
CA GLN A 317 -40.18 33.52 27.86
C GLN A 317 -38.78 33.44 27.24
N ALA A 318 -37.77 34.06 27.87
CA ALA A 318 -36.39 33.98 27.40
C ALA A 318 -35.82 32.56 27.55
N GLU A 319 -36.14 31.86 28.65
CA GLU A 319 -35.78 30.45 28.85
C GLU A 319 -36.38 29.56 27.76
N LEU A 320 -37.70 29.68 27.53
CA LEU A 320 -38.41 28.91 26.50
C LEU A 320 -37.88 29.22 25.08
N ARG A 321 -37.61 30.50 24.78
CA ARG A 321 -37.00 30.91 23.49
C ARG A 321 -35.61 30.34 23.25
N ASN A 322 -34.82 30.14 24.31
CA ASN A 322 -33.51 29.51 24.18
C ASN A 322 -33.64 28.05 23.77
N LEU A 323 -34.66 27.33 24.25
CA LEU A 323 -34.95 25.96 23.84
C LEU A 323 -35.46 25.89 22.40
N THR A 324 -36.45 26.70 22.03
CA THR A 324 -37.01 26.67 20.67
C THR A 324 -35.95 27.03 19.62
N ARG A 325 -35.09 28.02 19.89
CA ARG A 325 -33.96 28.33 19.00
C ARG A 325 -33.00 27.14 18.77
N LYS A 326 -32.85 26.24 19.73
CA LYS A 326 -31.90 25.12 19.67
C LYS A 326 -32.50 23.83 19.12
N TYR A 327 -33.77 23.53 19.41
CA TYR A 327 -34.33 22.19 19.19
C TYR A 327 -35.55 22.14 18.26
N ALA A 328 -36.45 23.14 18.26
CA ALA A 328 -37.66 23.14 17.42
C ALA A 328 -38.35 24.50 17.35
N ALA A 329 -39.26 24.71 16.38
CA ALA A 329 -39.92 26.01 16.18
C ALA A 329 -40.78 26.48 17.37
N ASP A 330 -41.37 25.55 18.12
CA ASP A 330 -42.30 25.76 19.23
C ASP A 330 -42.02 24.78 20.38
N ILE A 331 -42.63 24.99 21.54
CA ILE A 331 -42.41 24.13 22.72
C ILE A 331 -42.92 22.70 22.50
N ASP A 332 -44.02 22.51 21.79
CA ASP A 332 -44.52 21.18 21.44
C ASP A 332 -43.50 20.40 20.60
N GLY A 333 -42.85 21.06 19.64
CA GLY A 333 -41.75 20.49 18.87
C GLY A 333 -40.51 20.17 19.71
N VAL A 334 -40.19 20.99 20.73
CA VAL A 334 -39.08 20.72 21.67
C VAL A 334 -39.37 19.46 22.48
N LEU A 335 -40.61 19.30 22.96
CA LEU A 335 -41.06 18.11 23.70
C LEU A 335 -41.06 16.86 22.82
N GLN A 336 -41.48 16.98 21.55
CA GLN A 336 -41.40 15.88 20.59
C GLN A 336 -39.94 15.47 20.34
N TRP A 337 -39.05 16.44 20.14
CA TRP A 337 -37.61 16.18 19.99
C TRP A 337 -37.05 15.44 21.23
N ALA A 338 -37.44 15.84 22.44
CA ALA A 338 -37.03 15.19 23.67
C ALA A 338 -37.55 13.73 23.76
N ALA A 339 -38.78 13.46 23.32
CA ALA A 339 -39.32 12.11 23.27
C ALA A 339 -38.53 11.22 22.29
N ASP A 340 -38.29 11.72 21.08
CA ASP A 340 -37.50 11.03 20.05
C ASP A 340 -36.06 10.77 20.53
N ALA A 341 -35.44 11.76 21.19
CA ALA A 341 -34.10 11.66 21.76
C ALA A 341 -34.03 10.58 22.86
N ARG A 342 -35.00 10.52 23.78
CA ARG A 342 -35.06 9.48 24.82
C ARG A 342 -35.24 8.09 24.21
N GLN A 343 -36.11 7.94 23.22
CA GLN A 343 -36.30 6.67 22.53
C GLN A 343 -35.01 6.23 21.84
N ARG A 344 -34.37 7.14 21.10
CA ARG A 344 -33.11 6.85 20.40
C ARG A 344 -31.99 6.48 21.36
N LEU A 345 -31.87 7.18 22.48
CA LEU A 345 -30.89 6.88 23.52
C LEU A 345 -31.10 5.48 24.13
N SER A 346 -32.36 5.05 24.32
CA SER A 346 -32.65 3.69 24.80
C SER A 346 -32.28 2.58 23.80
N GLN A 347 -32.09 2.92 22.53
CA GLN A 347 -31.69 2.00 21.46
C GLN A 347 -30.17 1.99 21.23
N LEU A 348 -29.44 3.00 21.73
CA LEU A 348 -27.98 3.08 21.62
C LEU A 348 -27.34 2.10 22.62
N ASP A 349 -27.03 0.90 22.15
CA ASP A 349 -26.23 -0.08 22.89
C ASP A 349 -24.74 0.16 22.63
N VAL A 350 -24.04 0.73 23.62
CA VAL A 350 -22.58 0.91 23.61
C VAL A 350 -21.96 -0.23 24.41
N SER A 351 -22.02 -1.45 23.87
CA SER A 351 -21.46 -2.63 24.55
C SER A 351 -19.92 -2.58 24.56
N GLU A 352 -19.36 -1.99 25.62
CA GLU A 352 -17.91 -1.98 25.90
C GLU A 352 -17.36 -3.39 26.13
N GLU A 353 -18.18 -4.29 26.69
CA GLU A 353 -17.84 -5.69 26.94
C GLU A 353 -17.53 -6.45 25.65
N ALA A 354 -18.33 -6.23 24.59
CA ALA A 354 -18.10 -6.84 23.28
C ALA A 354 -16.80 -6.34 22.62
N LEU A 355 -16.46 -5.06 22.80
CA LEU A 355 -15.19 -4.50 22.33
C LEU A 355 -14.00 -5.05 23.11
N ALA A 356 -14.13 -5.20 24.43
CA ALA A 356 -13.08 -5.77 25.26
C ALA A 356 -12.80 -7.25 24.92
N GLU A 357 -13.84 -8.04 24.68
CA GLU A 357 -13.69 -9.44 24.24
C GLU A 357 -13.07 -9.52 22.84
N LEU A 358 -13.48 -8.65 21.91
CA LEU A 358 -12.87 -8.61 20.58
C LEU A 358 -11.40 -8.17 20.61
N GLN A 359 -11.04 -7.21 21.46
CA GLN A 359 -9.64 -6.82 21.69
C GLN A 359 -8.82 -8.02 22.19
N LYS A 360 -9.34 -8.75 23.18
CA LYS A 360 -8.68 -9.96 23.68
C LYS A 360 -8.45 -11.00 22.57
N GLN A 361 -9.43 -11.22 21.71
CA GLN A 361 -9.28 -12.13 20.56
C GLN A 361 -8.24 -11.63 19.55
N VAL A 362 -8.13 -10.33 19.33
CA VAL A 362 -7.07 -9.73 18.49
C VAL A 362 -5.70 -9.98 19.12
N ASP A 363 -5.55 -9.79 20.43
CA ASP A 363 -4.29 -9.98 21.16
C ASP A 363 -3.86 -11.46 21.17
N GLU A 364 -4.80 -12.39 21.40
CA GLU A 364 -4.51 -13.83 21.31
C GLU A 364 -4.06 -14.26 19.90
N ARG A 365 -4.63 -13.66 18.85
CA ARG A 365 -4.22 -13.92 17.46
C ARG A 365 -2.89 -13.25 17.14
N HIS A 366 -2.65 -12.06 17.66
CA HIS A 366 -1.36 -11.36 17.56
C HIS A 366 -0.24 -12.26 18.09
N ASP A 367 -0.39 -12.82 19.29
CA ASP A 367 0.63 -13.67 19.91
C ASP A 367 0.89 -14.95 19.10
N LYS A 368 -0.16 -15.54 18.51
CA LYS A 368 -0.01 -16.68 17.60
C LYS A 368 0.79 -16.32 16.34
N VAL A 369 0.56 -15.13 15.77
CA VAL A 369 1.34 -14.63 14.62
C VAL A 369 2.79 -14.39 15.00
N VAL A 370 3.06 -13.79 16.17
CA VAL A 370 4.42 -13.57 16.68
C VAL A 370 5.17 -14.90 16.83
N LEU A 371 4.53 -15.92 17.41
CA LEU A 371 5.14 -17.25 17.56
C LEU A 371 5.43 -17.91 16.20
N ALA A 372 4.48 -17.85 15.25
CA ALA A 372 4.69 -18.39 13.92
C ALA A 372 5.78 -17.63 13.14
N ALA A 373 5.85 -16.31 13.28
CA ALA A 373 6.90 -15.49 12.71
C ALA A 373 8.28 -15.90 13.25
N ALA A 374 8.39 -16.08 14.58
CA ALA A 374 9.63 -16.50 15.22
C ALA A 374 10.10 -17.91 14.77
N GLU A 375 9.17 -18.83 14.50
CA GLU A 375 9.48 -20.15 13.91
C GLU A 375 10.13 -20.00 12.52
N VAL A 376 9.56 -19.14 11.66
CA VAL A 376 10.09 -18.86 10.31
C VAL A 376 11.45 -18.18 10.39
N THR A 377 11.59 -17.14 11.22
CA THR A 377 12.87 -16.44 11.45
C THR A 377 13.95 -17.41 11.91
N LYS A 378 13.65 -18.28 12.88
CA LYS A 378 14.61 -19.27 13.39
C LYS A 378 15.05 -20.26 12.31
N ALA A 379 14.13 -20.73 11.47
CA ALA A 379 14.45 -21.60 10.34
C ALA A 379 15.38 -20.89 9.35
N ARG A 380 15.05 -19.64 8.97
CA ARG A 380 15.86 -18.80 8.08
C ARG A 380 17.24 -18.50 8.65
N THR A 381 17.38 -18.12 9.92
CA THR A 381 18.68 -17.83 10.55
C THR A 381 19.57 -19.08 10.67
N LYS A 382 18.99 -20.26 10.84
CA LYS A 382 19.76 -21.51 10.80
C LYS A 382 20.21 -21.83 9.38
N ALA A 383 19.28 -21.73 8.42
CA ALA A 383 19.52 -21.96 7.01
C ALA A 383 20.58 -21.01 6.43
N SER A 384 20.58 -19.75 6.86
CA SER A 384 21.49 -18.72 6.38
C SER A 384 22.94 -19.10 6.65
N LYS A 385 23.23 -19.65 7.83
CA LYS A 385 24.58 -20.12 8.21
C LYS A 385 25.03 -21.33 7.40
N SER A 386 24.15 -22.32 7.21
CA SER A 386 24.47 -23.53 6.43
C SER A 386 24.64 -23.22 4.94
N LEU A 387 23.73 -22.42 4.36
CA LEU A 387 23.80 -22.01 2.97
C LEU A 387 25.04 -21.16 2.71
N ALA A 388 25.33 -20.18 3.59
CA ALA A 388 26.53 -19.37 3.49
C ALA A 388 27.82 -20.20 3.49
N LYS A 389 27.90 -21.22 4.35
CA LYS A 389 29.05 -22.13 4.42
C LYS A 389 29.16 -22.99 3.16
N ALA A 390 28.06 -23.52 2.65
CA ALA A 390 28.04 -24.35 1.44
C ALA A 390 28.46 -23.55 0.21
N VAL A 391 27.91 -22.33 0.03
CA VAL A 391 28.26 -21.44 -1.08
C VAL A 391 29.73 -21.01 -1.00
N THR A 392 30.22 -20.65 0.20
CA THR A 392 31.64 -20.29 0.39
C THR A 392 32.58 -21.45 0.02
N ALA A 393 32.21 -22.69 0.36
CA ALA A 393 33.00 -23.87 -0.03
C ALA A 393 33.01 -24.07 -1.56
N GLU A 394 31.89 -23.85 -2.24
CA GLU A 394 31.83 -23.92 -3.71
C GLU A 394 32.60 -22.78 -4.38
N LEU A 395 32.56 -21.56 -3.84
CA LEU A 395 33.36 -20.42 -4.32
C LEU A 395 34.87 -20.71 -4.27
N ALA A 396 35.36 -21.36 -3.21
CA ALA A 396 36.76 -21.76 -3.14
C ALA A 396 37.15 -22.72 -4.29
N GLY A 397 36.24 -23.60 -4.70
CA GLY A 397 36.40 -24.46 -5.87
C GLY A 397 36.44 -23.71 -7.20
N LEU A 398 35.73 -22.58 -7.32
CA LEU A 398 35.69 -21.71 -8.50
C LEU A 398 36.86 -20.72 -8.58
N ALA A 399 38.00 -21.07 -7.97
CA ALA A 399 39.20 -20.23 -7.85
C ALA A 399 38.97 -18.89 -7.14
N MET A 400 37.96 -18.83 -6.26
CA MET A 400 37.68 -17.67 -5.40
C MET A 400 37.96 -18.01 -3.94
N GLY A 401 39.11 -18.65 -3.66
CA GLY A 401 39.47 -19.14 -2.32
C GLY A 401 39.61 -18.07 -1.24
N GLY A 402 39.79 -16.80 -1.63
CA GLY A 402 39.76 -15.66 -0.72
C GLY A 402 38.37 -15.07 -0.49
N ALA A 403 37.38 -15.48 -1.28
CA ALA A 403 36.04 -14.90 -1.25
C ALA A 403 35.17 -15.54 -0.17
N GLY A 404 34.27 -14.74 0.40
CA GLY A 404 33.29 -15.16 1.39
C GLY A 404 31.88 -14.83 0.95
N PHE A 405 30.94 -15.71 1.27
CA PHE A 405 29.52 -15.45 1.10
C PHE A 405 28.85 -15.46 2.48
N SER A 406 27.99 -14.47 2.73
CA SER A 406 27.28 -14.29 3.99
C SER A 406 25.82 -13.97 3.72
N ILE A 407 24.95 -14.33 4.66
CA ILE A 407 23.52 -14.05 4.56
C ILE A 407 23.09 -13.44 5.90
N THR A 408 22.60 -12.20 5.83
CA THR A 408 22.05 -11.48 6.96
C THR A 408 20.53 -11.67 6.95
N VAL A 409 19.98 -12.07 8.09
CA VAL A 409 18.53 -12.13 8.33
C VAL A 409 18.24 -11.12 9.42
N SER A 410 17.55 -10.03 9.08
CA SER A 410 17.19 -8.95 9.99
C SER A 410 15.67 -8.77 10.04
N PRO A 411 15.12 -8.20 11.12
CA PRO A 411 13.70 -7.85 11.16
C PRO A 411 13.38 -6.79 10.09
N LEU A 412 12.24 -6.94 9.43
CA LEU A 412 11.74 -5.98 8.44
C LEU A 412 11.05 -4.83 9.20
N GLU A 413 11.70 -3.67 9.27
CA GLU A 413 11.22 -2.54 10.05
C GLU A 413 9.83 -2.08 9.58
N ALA A 414 8.93 -1.85 10.54
CA ALA A 414 7.63 -1.26 10.25
C ALA A 414 7.81 0.17 9.76
N ARG A 415 7.16 0.51 8.65
CA ARG A 415 7.14 1.89 8.14
C ARG A 415 6.18 2.75 8.97
N ALA A 416 6.35 4.06 8.93
CA ALA A 416 5.48 5.00 9.63
C ALA A 416 4.01 4.92 9.16
N ASP A 417 3.78 4.51 7.91
CA ASP A 417 2.47 4.32 7.29
C ASP A 417 1.97 2.86 7.35
N ASP A 418 2.64 2.00 8.12
CA ASP A 418 2.22 0.60 8.24
C ASP A 418 0.86 0.49 8.93
N SER A 419 -0.11 -0.03 8.18
CA SER A 419 -1.47 -0.22 8.66
C SER A 419 -1.56 -1.19 9.83
N ALA A 420 -0.64 -2.15 9.96
CA ALA A 420 -0.69 -3.24 10.93
C ALA A 420 0.72 -3.74 11.32
N PRO A 421 1.51 -2.92 12.04
CA PRO A 421 2.79 -3.38 12.57
C PRO A 421 2.57 -4.50 13.59
N LEU A 422 3.47 -5.48 13.57
CA LEU A 422 3.54 -6.55 14.55
C LEU A 422 4.60 -6.18 15.59
N THR A 423 4.29 -6.31 16.88
CA THR A 423 5.27 -6.04 17.94
C THR A 423 5.89 -7.36 18.39
N LEU A 424 7.21 -7.48 18.21
CA LEU A 424 7.97 -8.61 18.70
C LEU A 424 8.15 -8.55 20.23
N PRO A 425 8.48 -9.66 20.91
CA PRO A 425 8.60 -9.70 22.37
C PRO A 425 9.68 -8.77 22.96
N ASP A 426 10.64 -8.33 22.14
CA ASP A 426 11.68 -7.37 22.50
C ASP A 426 11.24 -5.90 22.37
N GLY A 427 9.99 -5.66 21.96
CA GLY A 427 9.42 -4.33 21.74
C GLY A 427 9.64 -3.77 20.34
N THR A 428 10.32 -4.49 19.44
CA THR A 428 10.58 -4.03 18.07
C THR A 428 9.30 -4.12 17.23
N ALA A 429 8.94 -3.01 16.58
CA ALA A 429 7.82 -2.98 15.64
C ALA A 429 8.31 -3.38 14.24
N VAL A 430 7.72 -4.45 13.70
CA VAL A 430 8.10 -5.01 12.40
C VAL A 430 6.91 -5.05 11.47
N HIS A 431 7.19 -4.97 10.17
CA HIS A 431 6.17 -5.17 9.14
C HIS A 431 5.84 -6.66 9.04
N ALA A 432 4.57 -7.00 9.29
CA ALA A 432 4.05 -8.34 9.03
C ALA A 432 3.66 -8.48 7.55
N GLY A 433 4.66 -8.76 6.70
CA GLY A 433 4.45 -9.06 5.29
C GLY A 433 3.77 -10.42 5.06
N HIS A 434 3.35 -10.71 3.84
CA HIS A 434 2.77 -12.03 3.49
C HIS A 434 3.77 -13.18 3.69
N ASP A 435 5.07 -12.90 3.62
CA ASP A 435 6.10 -13.92 3.69
C ASP A 435 6.97 -13.85 4.97
N GLY A 436 6.39 -13.30 6.04
CA GLY A 436 7.03 -13.19 7.34
C GLY A 436 7.48 -11.78 7.66
N VAL A 437 8.35 -11.69 8.67
CA VAL A 437 8.84 -10.44 9.27
C VAL A 437 10.33 -10.23 9.04
N ASP A 438 10.95 -11.03 8.16
CA ASP A 438 12.39 -11.02 7.94
C ASP A 438 12.74 -10.34 6.62
N ALA A 439 13.72 -9.44 6.67
CA ALA A 439 14.51 -9.01 5.53
C ALA A 439 15.73 -9.94 5.40
N VAL A 440 15.94 -10.48 4.21
CA VAL A 440 17.10 -11.31 3.89
C VAL A 440 18.00 -10.55 2.93
N GLU A 441 19.27 -10.39 3.29
CA GLU A 441 20.28 -9.74 2.44
C GLU A 441 21.50 -10.65 2.25
N PHE A 442 21.88 -10.86 0.99
CA PHE A 442 23.09 -11.60 0.63
C PHE A 442 24.30 -10.65 0.57
N GLY A 443 25.33 -10.98 1.35
CA GLY A 443 26.60 -10.27 1.40
C GLY A 443 27.72 -11.07 0.75
N PHE A 444 28.62 -10.37 0.07
CA PHE A 444 29.79 -10.93 -0.58
C PHE A 444 31.05 -10.21 -0.13
N THR A 445 32.12 -10.98 0.05
CA THR A 445 33.47 -10.51 0.38
C THR A 445 34.39 -11.00 -0.74
N PRO A 446 34.91 -10.13 -1.62
CA PRO A 446 35.68 -10.55 -2.79
C PRO A 446 37.00 -11.27 -2.47
N HIS A 447 37.70 -10.82 -1.42
CA HIS A 447 38.96 -11.40 -0.99
C HIS A 447 39.17 -11.24 0.52
N SER A 448 40.03 -12.08 1.11
CA SER A 448 40.25 -12.10 2.55
C SER A 448 40.73 -10.74 3.06
N GLY A 449 40.06 -10.21 4.08
CA GLY A 449 40.34 -8.90 4.66
C GLY A 449 39.62 -7.71 4.02
N SER A 450 38.73 -7.93 3.03
CA SER A 450 37.79 -6.90 2.56
C SER A 450 36.49 -6.87 3.39
N ASP A 451 35.82 -5.73 3.39
CA ASP A 451 34.52 -5.58 4.06
C ASP A 451 33.44 -6.42 3.37
N VAL A 452 32.47 -6.89 4.15
CA VAL A 452 31.26 -7.53 3.61
C VAL A 452 30.41 -6.43 2.96
N LEU A 453 30.15 -6.58 1.67
CA LEU A 453 29.29 -5.66 0.92
C LEU A 453 28.05 -6.40 0.42
N PRO A 454 26.89 -5.71 0.30
CA PRO A 454 25.73 -6.28 -0.36
C PRO A 454 26.11 -6.78 -1.76
N LEU A 455 25.58 -7.93 -2.18
CA LEU A 455 25.87 -8.54 -3.47
C LEU A 455 25.71 -7.54 -4.63
N ALA A 456 24.75 -6.62 -4.48
CA ALA A 456 24.45 -5.57 -5.43
C ALA A 456 25.55 -4.52 -5.65
N LYS A 457 26.45 -4.35 -4.68
CA LYS A 457 27.49 -3.32 -4.69
C LYS A 457 28.90 -3.89 -4.81
N SER A 458 29.05 -5.21 -4.67
CA SER A 458 30.34 -5.82 -4.35
C SER A 458 31.06 -6.50 -5.52
N ALA A 459 30.36 -6.92 -6.57
CA ALA A 459 30.90 -7.89 -7.53
C ALA A 459 31.07 -7.33 -8.95
N SER A 460 32.20 -7.64 -9.58
CA SER A 460 32.36 -7.53 -11.03
C SER A 460 31.46 -8.54 -11.76
N GLY A 461 31.04 -8.25 -13.00
CA GLY A 461 30.11 -9.11 -13.76
C GLY A 461 30.52 -10.59 -13.80
N GLY A 462 31.80 -10.88 -13.99
CA GLY A 462 32.31 -12.27 -14.00
C GLY A 462 32.37 -12.93 -12.62
N GLU A 463 32.64 -12.18 -11.56
CA GLU A 463 32.62 -12.69 -10.17
C GLU A 463 31.20 -13.01 -9.74
N LEU A 464 30.25 -12.15 -10.10
CA LEU A 464 28.85 -12.32 -9.77
C LEU A 464 28.27 -13.56 -10.46
N SER A 465 28.57 -13.79 -11.74
CA SER A 465 28.14 -15.00 -12.45
C SER A 465 28.68 -16.28 -11.80
N ARG A 466 29.91 -16.25 -11.24
CA ARG A 466 30.45 -17.39 -10.47
C ARG A 466 29.77 -17.57 -9.11
N VAL A 467 29.42 -16.49 -8.42
CA VAL A 467 28.61 -16.54 -7.19
C VAL A 467 27.24 -17.14 -7.48
N MET A 468 26.59 -16.75 -8.58
CA MET A 468 25.32 -17.34 -9.00
C MET A 468 25.46 -18.82 -9.30
N LEU A 469 26.49 -19.24 -10.05
CA LEU A 469 26.74 -20.66 -10.29
C LEU A 469 26.93 -21.43 -8.98
N ALA A 470 27.71 -20.91 -8.03
CA ALA A 470 27.89 -21.54 -6.72
C ALA A 470 26.57 -21.65 -5.95
N LEU A 471 25.74 -20.59 -5.98
CA LEU A 471 24.43 -20.58 -5.35
C LEU A 471 23.51 -21.63 -5.98
N GLU A 472 23.39 -21.64 -7.31
CA GLU A 472 22.51 -22.57 -8.04
C GLU A 472 22.96 -24.02 -7.88
N VAL A 473 24.27 -24.31 -7.88
CA VAL A 473 24.78 -25.66 -7.59
C VAL A 473 24.32 -26.12 -6.21
N VAL A 474 24.31 -25.24 -5.20
CA VAL A 474 23.87 -25.57 -3.84
C VAL A 474 22.33 -25.65 -3.73
N LEU A 475 21.59 -24.84 -4.49
CA LEU A 475 20.12 -24.78 -4.49
C LEU A 475 19.46 -25.81 -5.43
N SER A 476 20.22 -26.40 -6.35
CA SER A 476 19.76 -27.28 -7.44
C SER A 476 18.97 -28.52 -6.99
N ALA A 477 19.00 -28.87 -5.70
CA ALA A 477 18.16 -29.94 -5.16
C ALA A 477 16.64 -29.62 -5.18
N SER A 478 16.26 -28.35 -5.37
CA SER A 478 14.87 -27.87 -5.16
C SER A 478 14.06 -27.55 -6.42
N ALA A 479 14.66 -27.58 -7.63
CA ALA A 479 14.00 -27.13 -8.87
C ALA A 479 14.41 -27.94 -10.12
N GLU A 480 14.44 -29.27 -10.00
CA GLU A 480 14.84 -30.18 -11.09
C GLU A 480 14.05 -29.94 -12.40
N GLY A 481 14.73 -30.12 -13.53
CA GLY A 481 14.11 -30.09 -14.87
C GLY A 481 13.96 -28.69 -15.51
N THR A 482 14.35 -27.62 -14.81
CA THR A 482 14.34 -26.26 -15.37
C THR A 482 15.54 -25.99 -16.29
N THR A 483 15.41 -25.01 -17.19
CA THR A 483 16.48 -24.58 -18.09
C THR A 483 17.24 -23.41 -17.49
N MET A 484 18.55 -23.52 -17.37
CA MET A 484 19.44 -22.50 -16.82
C MET A 484 20.41 -22.04 -17.90
N VAL A 485 20.45 -20.73 -18.16
CA VAL A 485 21.35 -20.13 -19.14
C VAL A 485 22.41 -19.33 -18.41
N PHE A 486 23.68 -19.59 -18.70
CA PHE A 486 24.81 -18.89 -18.10
C PHE A 486 25.57 -18.10 -19.17
N ASP A 487 25.67 -16.79 -18.97
CA ASP A 487 26.46 -15.88 -19.80
C ASP A 487 27.61 -15.30 -18.97
N GLU A 488 28.78 -15.12 -19.61
CA GLU A 488 29.98 -14.54 -18.99
C GLU A 488 30.50 -15.22 -17.71
N VAL A 489 30.11 -16.47 -17.41
CA VAL A 489 30.63 -17.22 -16.24
C VAL A 489 32.15 -17.42 -16.26
N ASP A 490 32.71 -17.42 -17.46
CA ASP A 490 34.13 -17.60 -17.73
C ASP A 490 34.88 -16.27 -17.94
N ALA A 491 34.21 -15.12 -17.77
CA ALA A 491 34.81 -13.81 -17.96
C ALA A 491 35.92 -13.51 -16.95
N GLY A 492 37.10 -13.17 -17.45
CA GLY A 492 38.28 -12.85 -16.63
C GLY A 492 38.89 -14.07 -15.94
N VAL A 493 38.60 -15.29 -16.41
CA VAL A 493 39.07 -16.54 -15.84
C VAL A 493 39.93 -17.31 -16.85
N GLY A 494 40.95 -18.02 -16.39
CA GLY A 494 41.79 -18.85 -17.24
C GLY A 494 42.38 -20.05 -16.51
N GLY A 495 42.92 -21.00 -17.27
CA GLY A 495 43.65 -22.16 -16.74
C GLY A 495 42.80 -23.06 -15.85
N ARG A 496 43.31 -23.38 -14.65
CA ARG A 496 42.67 -24.33 -13.71
C ARG A 496 41.27 -23.90 -13.27
N ALA A 497 41.02 -22.61 -13.18
CA ALA A 497 39.72 -22.07 -12.77
C ALA A 497 38.63 -22.35 -13.81
N ALA A 498 38.97 -22.25 -15.10
CA ALA A 498 38.05 -22.58 -16.19
C ALA A 498 37.63 -24.05 -16.19
N VAL A 499 38.57 -24.96 -15.88
CA VAL A 499 38.26 -26.39 -15.72
C VAL A 499 37.26 -26.62 -14.58
N GLN A 500 37.41 -25.92 -13.45
CA GLN A 500 36.48 -26.06 -12.33
C GLN A 500 35.08 -25.54 -12.66
N ILE A 501 34.98 -24.44 -13.42
CA ILE A 501 33.70 -23.94 -13.93
C ILE A 501 33.02 -25.00 -14.81
N GLY A 502 33.76 -25.58 -15.78
CA GLY A 502 33.26 -26.66 -16.63
C GLY A 502 32.71 -27.84 -15.82
N LYS A 503 33.46 -28.30 -14.81
CA LYS A 503 33.02 -29.38 -13.89
C LYS A 503 31.74 -29.05 -13.14
N ARG A 504 31.56 -27.80 -12.68
CA ARG A 504 30.37 -27.40 -11.93
C ARG A 504 29.13 -27.27 -12.82
N LEU A 505 29.30 -26.74 -14.03
CA LEU A 505 28.23 -26.70 -15.03
C LEU A 505 27.79 -28.11 -15.44
N ALA A 506 28.74 -29.03 -15.66
CA ALA A 506 28.44 -30.43 -15.96
C ALA A 506 27.72 -31.13 -14.79
N ARG A 507 28.12 -30.85 -13.55
CA ARG A 507 27.42 -31.38 -12.36
C ARG A 507 25.98 -30.86 -12.27
N LEU A 508 25.77 -29.57 -12.52
CA LEU A 508 24.43 -28.94 -12.52
C LEU A 508 23.55 -29.48 -13.65
N ALA A 509 24.15 -29.75 -14.80
CA ALA A 509 23.50 -30.33 -15.98
C ALA A 509 22.92 -31.75 -15.78
N ARG A 510 23.27 -32.43 -14.68
CA ARG A 510 22.69 -33.73 -14.34
C ARG A 510 21.22 -33.63 -13.91
N THR A 511 20.83 -32.53 -13.29
CA THR A 511 19.47 -32.30 -12.79
C THR A 511 18.73 -31.21 -13.57
N HIS A 512 19.44 -30.36 -14.30
CA HIS A 512 18.91 -29.22 -15.04
C HIS A 512 19.35 -29.25 -16.51
N GLN A 513 18.64 -28.56 -17.38
CA GLN A 513 19.19 -28.24 -18.69
C GLN A 513 20.08 -27.00 -18.54
N VAL A 514 21.36 -27.10 -18.86
CA VAL A 514 22.30 -25.98 -18.73
C VAL A 514 22.75 -25.53 -20.11
N ILE A 515 22.60 -24.24 -20.42
CA ILE A 515 23.09 -23.62 -21.65
C ILE A 515 24.15 -22.60 -21.26
N VAL A 516 25.40 -22.81 -21.64
CA VAL A 516 26.48 -21.86 -21.33
C VAL A 516 27.04 -21.24 -22.60
N VAL A 517 27.23 -19.92 -22.57
CA VAL A 517 27.99 -19.21 -23.60
C VAL A 517 29.41 -19.05 -23.12
N THR A 518 30.37 -19.58 -23.87
CA THR A 518 31.77 -19.60 -23.45
C THR A 518 32.72 -19.29 -24.60
N HIS A 519 33.88 -18.75 -24.24
CA HIS A 519 35.02 -18.59 -25.13
C HIS A 519 36.22 -19.45 -24.71
N LEU A 520 36.10 -20.16 -23.58
CA LEU A 520 37.16 -20.99 -23.04
C LEU A 520 36.99 -22.45 -23.47
N PRO A 521 37.99 -23.04 -24.17
CA PRO A 521 37.93 -24.44 -24.57
C PRO A 521 37.82 -25.39 -23.37
N GLN A 522 38.38 -24.99 -22.22
CA GLN A 522 38.32 -25.76 -20.96
C GLN A 522 36.90 -25.91 -20.42
N VAL A 523 36.01 -24.97 -20.70
CA VAL A 523 34.59 -25.06 -20.34
C VAL A 523 33.83 -25.81 -21.44
N ALA A 524 34.08 -25.47 -22.70
CA ALA A 524 33.41 -26.08 -23.86
C ALA A 524 33.61 -27.61 -23.93
N ALA A 525 34.76 -28.11 -23.50
CA ALA A 525 35.04 -29.55 -23.49
C ALA A 525 34.08 -30.37 -22.60
N TYR A 526 33.47 -29.76 -21.57
CA TYR A 526 32.51 -30.44 -20.69
C TYR A 526 31.09 -30.52 -21.25
N GLY A 527 30.79 -29.88 -22.39
CA GLY A 527 29.46 -29.90 -22.97
C GLY A 527 29.05 -31.29 -23.47
N ASP A 528 27.81 -31.68 -23.21
CA ASP A 528 27.15 -32.82 -23.85
C ASP A 528 26.81 -32.48 -25.30
N VAL A 529 26.35 -31.24 -25.54
CA VAL A 529 26.04 -30.70 -26.86
C VAL A 529 26.90 -29.48 -27.11
N HIS A 530 27.60 -29.45 -28.25
CA HIS A 530 28.42 -28.31 -28.65
C HIS A 530 27.80 -27.61 -29.86
N LEU A 531 27.33 -26.39 -29.65
CA LEU A 531 26.80 -25.51 -30.69
C LEU A 531 27.81 -24.42 -31.03
N VAL A 532 28.03 -24.18 -32.32
CA VAL A 532 28.86 -23.07 -32.82
C VAL A 532 27.99 -22.06 -33.53
N VAL A 533 28.22 -20.78 -33.23
CA VAL A 533 27.70 -19.66 -34.04
C VAL A 533 28.71 -19.34 -35.13
N GLU A 534 28.41 -19.78 -36.36
CA GLU A 534 29.19 -19.48 -37.55
C GLU A 534 28.73 -18.14 -38.15
N SER A 535 29.67 -17.23 -38.38
CA SER A 535 29.41 -15.94 -39.02
C SER A 535 29.70 -16.04 -40.52
N GLY A 536 28.65 -16.12 -41.34
CA GLY A 536 28.74 -16.04 -42.79
C GLY A 536 28.67 -14.59 -43.31
N PRO A 537 29.03 -14.33 -44.59
CA PRO A 537 29.07 -12.99 -45.19
C PRO A 537 27.74 -12.21 -45.13
N LYS A 538 26.61 -12.92 -45.00
CA LYS A 538 25.26 -12.33 -44.94
C LYS A 538 24.41 -12.84 -43.77
N SER A 539 24.85 -13.84 -43.01
CA SER A 539 24.02 -14.49 -41.99
C SER A 539 24.87 -15.25 -40.97
N SER A 540 24.54 -15.14 -39.69
CA SER A 540 25.02 -16.08 -38.68
C SER A 540 24.10 -17.29 -38.60
N ARG A 541 24.66 -18.50 -38.55
CA ARG A 541 23.92 -19.76 -38.34
C ARG A 541 24.42 -20.42 -37.06
N VAL A 542 23.54 -21.14 -36.36
CA VAL A 542 23.91 -22.01 -35.24
C VAL A 542 23.97 -23.45 -35.76
N VAL A 543 25.10 -24.12 -35.55
CA VAL A 543 25.35 -25.49 -36.02
C VAL A 543 25.79 -26.35 -34.85
N ARG A 544 25.24 -27.57 -34.76
CA ARG A 544 25.68 -28.58 -33.80
C ARG A 544 26.92 -29.29 -34.35
N LEU A 545 27.95 -29.43 -33.52
CA LEU A 545 29.17 -30.14 -33.86
C LEU A 545 29.11 -31.60 -33.44
N GLU A 546 29.61 -32.47 -34.31
CA GLU A 546 29.88 -33.89 -34.04
C GLU A 546 31.34 -34.07 -33.60
N ASP A 547 31.71 -35.26 -33.12
CA ASP A 547 32.96 -35.51 -32.37
C ASP A 547 34.24 -34.93 -33.00
N ASP A 548 34.50 -35.18 -34.28
CA ASP A 548 35.71 -34.66 -34.96
C ASP A 548 35.68 -33.13 -35.14
N ASP A 549 34.50 -32.58 -35.39
CA ASP A 549 34.28 -31.14 -35.54
C ASP A 549 34.42 -30.43 -34.18
N ARG A 550 34.01 -31.08 -33.09
CA ARG A 550 34.23 -30.60 -31.71
C ARG A 550 35.72 -30.48 -31.41
N VAL A 551 36.51 -31.49 -31.76
CA VAL A 551 37.98 -31.44 -31.58
C VAL A 551 38.59 -30.30 -32.40
N ALA A 552 38.13 -30.10 -33.64
CA ALA A 552 38.60 -29.00 -34.49
C ALA A 552 38.25 -27.62 -33.89
N GLU A 553 37.03 -27.44 -33.39
CA GLU A 553 36.60 -26.19 -32.74
C GLU A 553 37.37 -25.93 -31.44
N LEU A 554 37.56 -26.94 -30.59
CA LEU A 554 38.37 -26.81 -29.37
C LEU A 554 39.83 -26.47 -29.70
N ALA A 555 40.41 -27.08 -30.73
CA ALA A 555 41.75 -26.75 -31.21
C ALA A 555 41.83 -25.31 -31.72
N ARG A 556 40.82 -24.85 -32.47
CA ARG A 556 40.69 -23.46 -32.93
C ARG A 556 40.62 -22.48 -31.75
N MET A 557 39.84 -22.79 -30.72
CA MET A 557 39.72 -21.99 -29.50
C MET A 557 41.03 -21.93 -28.70
N LEU A 558 41.81 -23.01 -28.68
CA LEU A 558 43.09 -23.10 -27.97
C LEU A 558 44.22 -22.34 -28.68
N ALA A 559 44.38 -22.57 -29.98
CA ALA A 559 45.59 -22.16 -30.72
C ALA A 559 45.36 -21.03 -31.73
N GLY A 560 44.11 -20.62 -31.98
CA GLY A 560 43.73 -19.65 -33.01
C GLY A 560 43.93 -20.14 -34.46
N LEU A 561 44.57 -21.30 -34.64
CA LEU A 561 44.84 -21.97 -35.90
C LEU A 561 44.20 -23.37 -35.81
N GLY A 562 43.07 -23.57 -36.49
CA GLY A 562 42.20 -24.75 -36.36
C GLY A 562 42.82 -26.09 -36.76
N ASP A 563 43.96 -26.10 -37.45
CA ASP A 563 44.47 -27.28 -38.16
C ASP A 563 45.85 -27.76 -37.75
N THR A 564 46.42 -27.29 -36.62
CA THR A 564 47.71 -27.82 -36.17
C THR A 564 47.55 -29.16 -35.44
N ASP A 565 48.39 -30.16 -35.77
CA ASP A 565 48.34 -31.49 -35.14
C ASP A 565 48.49 -31.43 -33.61
N SER A 566 49.35 -30.53 -33.13
CA SER A 566 49.56 -30.27 -31.70
C SER A 566 48.31 -29.70 -31.02
N GLY A 567 47.62 -28.76 -31.66
CA GLY A 567 46.37 -28.19 -31.14
C GLY A 567 45.25 -29.22 -31.05
N ARG A 568 45.13 -30.10 -32.05
CA ARG A 568 44.14 -31.20 -32.05
C ARG A 568 44.47 -32.26 -31.00
N ALA A 569 45.75 -32.56 -30.77
CA ALA A 569 46.15 -33.47 -29.69
C ALA A 569 45.74 -32.93 -28.31
N HIS A 570 46.03 -31.66 -28.03
CA HIS A 570 45.65 -31.05 -26.75
C HIS A 570 44.12 -30.92 -26.57
N ALA A 571 43.38 -30.64 -27.66
CA ALA A 571 41.93 -30.63 -27.66
C ALA A 571 41.32 -32.01 -27.32
N ARG A 572 41.91 -33.11 -27.85
CA ARG A 572 41.48 -34.48 -27.52
C ARG A 572 41.72 -34.81 -26.06
N GLU A 573 42.92 -34.51 -25.53
CA GLU A 573 43.23 -34.73 -24.12
C GLU A 573 42.22 -34.03 -23.19
N LEU A 574 41.85 -32.78 -23.54
CA LEU A 574 40.89 -32.00 -22.77
C LEU A 574 39.48 -32.59 -22.82
N LEU A 575 39.04 -33.03 -24.00
CA LEU A 575 37.74 -33.68 -24.20
C LEU A 575 37.67 -35.03 -23.48
N GLU A 576 38.71 -35.85 -23.57
CA GLU A 576 38.81 -37.14 -22.88
C GLU A 576 38.79 -36.97 -21.36
N ALA A 577 39.53 -35.99 -20.82
CA ALA A 577 39.52 -35.69 -19.39
C ALA A 577 38.12 -35.25 -18.91
N ALA A 578 37.41 -34.45 -19.71
CA ALA A 578 36.04 -34.03 -19.40
C ALA A 578 35.05 -35.22 -19.43
N GLN A 579 35.17 -36.11 -20.42
CA GLN A 579 34.33 -37.31 -20.55
C GLN A 579 34.54 -38.31 -19.40
N GLN A 580 35.79 -38.52 -18.96
CA GLN A 580 36.11 -39.40 -17.82
C GLN A 580 35.49 -38.89 -16.52
N GLU A 581 35.52 -37.57 -16.29
CA GLU A 581 34.87 -36.97 -15.13
C GLU A 581 33.33 -37.10 -15.22
N HIS A 582 32.75 -36.99 -16.42
CA HIS A 582 31.32 -37.15 -16.65
C HIS A 582 30.82 -38.56 -16.27
N ALA A 583 31.65 -39.58 -16.51
CA ALA A 583 31.37 -40.98 -16.17
C ALA A 583 31.50 -41.30 -14.66
N THR A 584 32.07 -40.39 -13.87
CA THR A 584 32.24 -40.57 -12.42
C THR A 584 30.99 -40.05 -11.69
N PRO A 585 30.26 -40.88 -10.93
CA PRO A 585 28.98 -40.51 -10.32
C PRO A 585 29.08 -39.37 -9.31
#